data_AF-A0A1H6GW87-F1
#
_entry.id   AF-A0A1H6GW87-F1
#
_cell.length_a   1.000
_cell.length_b   1.000
_cell.length_c   1.000
_cell.angle_alpha   90.00
_cell.angle_beta   90.00
_cell.angle_gamma   90.00
#
_symmetry.space_group_name_H-M   'P 1'
#
loop_
_entity.id
_entity.type
_entity.pdbx_description
1 polymer ?
#
loop_
_entity_poly.entity_id
_entity_poly.type
_entity_poly.pdbx_seq_one_letter_code
_entity_poly.pdbx_strand_id
1 'polypeptide(L)' 'MLATRCKSVFDDFSVREEQDGNLGVDKEQLLLAFHQGTLAAKANRDVGHCPFSALTQPSEFLAWLEGFQCCSASR' A
#
# COMPACT_ATOMS: atom_id res chain seq x y z
N MET A 1 -4.77 -0.79 -17.82
CA MET A 1 -4.68 0.60 -17.31
C MET A 1 -4.01 0.58 -15.94
N LEU A 2 -3.31 1.65 -15.53
CA LEU A 2 -2.59 1.71 -14.24
C LEU A 2 -3.48 1.40 -13.02
N ALA A 3 -4.72 1.89 -13.03
CA ALA A 3 -5.70 1.61 -11.97
C ALA A 3 -6.02 0.11 -11.82
N THR A 4 -6.16 -0.61 -12.94
CA THR A 4 -6.41 -2.07 -12.93
C THR A 4 -5.23 -2.83 -12.32
N ARG A 5 -3.99 -2.43 -12.67
CA ARG A 5 -2.77 -3.03 -12.13
C ARG A 5 -2.68 -2.82 -10.62
N CYS A 6 -2.86 -1.59 -10.13
CA CYS A 6 -2.76 -1.34 -8.70
C CYS A 6 -3.90 -1.97 -7.90
N LYS A 7 -5.10 -2.10 -8.48
CA LYS A 7 -6.16 -2.90 -7.85
C LYS A 7 -5.73 -4.36 -7.67
N SER A 8 -5.17 -4.99 -8.71
CA SER A 8 -4.69 -6.38 -8.63
C SER A 8 -3.62 -6.55 -7.54
N VAL A 9 -2.65 -5.63 -7.47
CA VAL A 9 -1.61 -5.67 -6.43
C VAL A 9 -2.21 -5.56 -5.03
N PHE A 10 -3.18 -4.67 -4.83
CA PHE A 10 -3.85 -4.53 -3.53
C PHE A 10 -4.69 -5.76 -3.16
N ASP A 11 -5.42 -6.33 -4.11
CA ASP A 11 -6.21 -7.54 -3.89
C ASP A 11 -5.28 -8.71 -3.48
N ASP A 12 -4.17 -8.91 -4.20
CA ASP A 12 -3.18 -9.94 -3.89
C ASP A 12 -2.55 -9.74 -2.50
N PHE A 13 -2.18 -8.49 -2.17
CA PHE A 13 -1.67 -8.13 -0.84
C PHE A 13 -2.70 -8.43 0.25
N SER A 14 -3.96 -8.02 0.06
CA SER A 14 -5.03 -8.22 1.04
C SER A 14 -5.26 -9.71 1.33
N VAL A 15 -5.26 -10.55 0.29
CA VAL A 15 -5.42 -12.00 0.45
C VAL A 15 -4.26 -12.60 1.25
N ARG A 16 -3.02 -12.16 1.02
CA ARG A 16 -1.85 -12.64 1.81
C ARG A 16 -1.96 -12.24 3.28
N GLU A 17 -2.30 -10.99 3.57
CA GLU A 17 -2.46 -10.53 4.96
C GLU A 17 -3.63 -11.22 5.68
N GLU A 18 -4.73 -11.49 4.96
CA GLU A 18 -5.86 -12.28 5.46
C GLU A 18 -5.44 -13.72 5.80
N GLN A 19 -4.56 -14.34 4.99
CA GLN A 19 -4.04 -15.70 5.20
C GLN A 19 -3.03 -15.81 6.34
N ASP A 20 -2.19 -14.79 6.53
CA ASP A 20 -1.18 -14.74 7.59
C ASP A 20 -1.78 -14.46 8.99
N GLY A 21 -3.10 -14.25 9.08
CA GLY A 21 -3.79 -14.03 10.36
C GLY A 21 -3.48 -12.66 11.00
N ASN A 22 -2.87 -11.74 10.23
CA ASN A 22 -2.39 -10.44 10.68
C ASN A 22 -3.46 -9.33 10.63
N LEU A 23 -4.74 -9.70 10.52
CA LEU A 23 -5.91 -8.78 10.46
C LEU A 23 -6.20 -8.01 11.76
N GLY A 24 -5.19 -7.74 12.59
CA GLY A 24 -5.30 -6.71 13.63
C GLY A 24 -5.57 -5.31 13.07
N VAL A 25 -5.45 -5.15 11.74
CA VAL A 25 -5.71 -3.92 10.98
C VAL A 25 -7.00 -4.04 10.18
N ASP A 26 -7.79 -2.96 10.18
CA ASP A 26 -8.99 -2.81 9.38
C ASP A 26 -8.65 -2.77 7.87
N LYS A 27 -9.41 -3.49 7.05
CA LYS A 27 -9.28 -3.48 5.59
C LYS A 27 -9.38 -2.07 5.00
N GLU A 28 -10.17 -1.19 5.61
CA GLU A 28 -10.26 0.22 5.20
C GLU A 28 -8.93 0.97 5.44
N GLN A 29 -8.22 0.67 6.53
CA GLN A 29 -6.91 1.26 6.83
C GLN A 29 -5.84 0.78 5.84
N LEU A 30 -5.83 -0.51 5.51
CA LEU A 30 -4.93 -1.05 4.47
C LEU A 30 -5.20 -0.41 3.10
N LEU A 31 -6.47 -0.23 2.74
CA LEU A 31 -6.86 0.43 1.49
C LEU A 31 -6.40 1.89 1.46
N LEU A 32 -6.56 2.61 2.57
CA LEU A 32 -6.09 3.99 2.69
C LEU A 32 -4.56 4.06 2.53
N ALA A 33 -3.82 3.16 3.20
CA ALA A 33 -2.37 3.11 3.12
C ALA A 33 -1.87 2.85 1.69
N PHE A 34 -2.45 1.85 1.04
CA PHE A 34 -2.17 1.55 -0.36
C PHE A 34 -2.48 2.72 -1.30
N HIS A 35 -3.62 3.39 -1.08
CA HIS A 35 -4.00 4.55 -1.88
C HIS A 35 -2.99 5.70 -1.72
N GLN A 36 -2.55 5.97 -0.49
CA GLN A 36 -1.55 6.99 -0.22
C GLN A 36 -0.19 6.68 -0.87
N GLY A 37 0.26 5.42 -0.83
CA GLY A 37 1.47 4.98 -1.55
C GLY A 37 1.36 5.22 -3.06
N THR A 38 0.21 4.86 -3.63
CA THR A 38 -0.11 5.06 -5.06
C THR A 38 -0.06 6.56 -5.44
N LEU A 39 -0.67 7.43 -4.62
CA LEU A 39 -0.66 8.88 -4.85
C LEU A 39 0.76 9.47 -4.74
N ALA A 40 1.54 9.03 -3.75
CA ALA A 40 2.91 9.50 -3.54
C ALA A 40 3.82 9.18 -4.74
N ALA A 41 3.76 7.93 -5.23
CA ALA A 41 4.51 7.51 -6.41
C ALA A 41 4.11 8.29 -7.67
N LYS A 42 2.80 8.48 -7.91
CA LYS A 42 2.31 9.30 -9.05
C LYS A 42 2.78 10.75 -8.99
N ALA A 43 2.88 11.31 -7.80
CA ALA A 43 3.33 12.68 -7.60
C ALA A 43 4.85 12.85 -7.75
N ASN A 44 5.62 11.77 -8.02
CA ASN A 44 7.08 11.76 -7.96
C ASN A 44 7.64 12.34 -6.65
N ARG A 45 6.84 12.25 -5.59
CA ARG A 45 7.28 12.65 -4.25
C ARG A 45 7.99 11.44 -3.69
N ASP A 46 9.31 11.50 -3.72
CA ASP A 46 10.16 10.63 -2.90
C ASP A 46 10.05 11.13 -1.46
N VAL A 47 8.86 10.97 -0.89
CA VAL A 47 8.60 11.36 0.49
C VAL A 47 9.19 10.25 1.33
N GLY A 48 10.39 10.49 1.86
CA GLY A 48 10.95 9.77 3.01
C GLY A 48 10.11 9.88 4.29
N HIS A 49 8.81 10.16 4.14
CA HIS A 49 7.78 10.23 5.14
C HIS A 49 6.64 9.30 4.72
N CYS A 50 6.73 8.05 5.15
CA CYS A 50 5.58 7.15 5.15
C CYS A 50 4.78 7.45 6.42
N PRO A 51 3.50 7.87 6.33
CA PRO A 51 2.70 8.18 7.51
C PRO A 51 2.43 6.96 8.40
N PHE A 52 2.69 5.76 7.88
CA PHE A 52 2.54 4.48 8.59
C PHE A 52 3.87 3.93 9.16
N SER A 53 5.03 4.52 8.85
CA SER A 53 6.32 4.00 9.37
C SER A 53 6.50 4.17 10.88
N ALA A 54 5.65 5.00 11.52
CA ALA A 54 5.61 5.18 12.96
C ALA A 54 4.51 4.36 13.66
N LEU A 55 3.73 3.57 12.92
CA LEU A 55 2.62 2.81 13.49
C LEU A 55 3.07 1.44 13.98
N THR A 56 2.37 0.94 14.98
CA THR A 56 2.63 -0.35 15.65
C THR A 56 2.33 -1.57 14.76
N GLN A 57 1.66 -1.39 13.62
CA GLN A 57 1.18 -2.49 12.77
C GLN A 57 1.93 -2.52 11.41
N PRO A 58 2.82 -3.51 11.18
CA PRO A 58 3.64 -3.60 9.97
C PRO A 58 2.86 -3.66 8.65
N SER A 59 1.63 -4.17 8.67
CA SER A 59 0.81 -4.38 7.48
C SER A 59 0.41 -3.08 6.78
N GLU A 60 0.16 -1.98 7.51
CA GLU A 60 -0.13 -0.68 6.90
C GLU A 60 1.08 -0.10 6.15
N PHE A 61 2.28 -0.27 6.72
CA PHE A 61 3.52 0.12 6.05
C PHE A 61 3.75 -0.68 4.77
N LEU A 62 3.51 -1.99 4.81
CA LEU A 62 3.62 -2.86 3.64
C LEU A 62 2.59 -2.49 2.56
N ALA A 63 1.33 -2.22 2.95
CA ALA A 63 0.29 -1.78 2.04
C ALA A 63 0.69 -0.48 1.32
N TRP A 64 1.24 0.49 2.06
CA TRP A 64 1.76 1.72 1.48
C TRP A 64 2.90 1.46 0.48
N LEU A 65 3.86 0.59 0.83
CA LEU A 65 4.97 0.23 -0.05
C LEU A 65 4.49 -0.42 -1.35
N GLU A 66 3.54 -1.36 -1.27
CA GLU A 66 2.95 -2.03 -2.44
C GLU A 66 2.29 -1.01 -3.38
N GLY A 67 1.53 -0.06 -2.82
CA GLY A 67 0.92 1.02 -3.59
C GLY A 67 1.95 1.93 -4.25
N PHE A 68 3.01 2.27 -3.53
CA PHE A 68 4.11 3.08 -4.05
C PHE A 68 4.84 2.38 -5.20
N GLN A 69 5.23 1.11 -5.01
CA GLN A 69 5.92 0.31 -6.01
C GLN A 69 5.09 0.06 -7.28
N CYS A 70 3.76 -0.10 -7.14
CA CYS A 70 2.86 -0.24 -8.28
C CYS A 70 3.01 0.90 -9.31
N CYS A 71 3.24 2.12 -8.81
CA CYS A 71 3.26 3.34 -9.64
C CYS A 71 4.66 3.94 -9.86
N SER A 72 5.67 3.59 -9.05
CA SER A 72 7.02 4.17 -9.17
C SER A 72 7.84 3.57 -10.31
N ALA A 73 7.57 2.32 -10.72
CA ALA A 73 8.25 1.63 -11.82
C ALA A 73 7.81 2.07 -13.24
N SER A 74 7.01 3.14 -13.37
CA SER A 74 6.51 3.62 -14.67
C SER A 74 7.33 4.79 -15.24
N ARG A 75 8.58 4.99 -14.79
CA ARG A 75 9.53 5.94 -15.38
C ARG A 75 10.33 5.31 -16.51
#